data_AF-A0A537K856-F1
#
_entry.id   AF-A0A537K856-F1
#
_cell.length_a   1.000
_cell.length_b   1.000
_cell.length_c   1.000
_cell.angle_alpha   90.00
_cell.angle_beta   90.00
_cell.angle_gamma   90.00
#
_symmetry.space_group_name_H-M   'P 1'
#
loop_
_entity.id
_entity.type
_entity.pdbx_description
1 polymer ?
#
loop_
_entity_poly.entity_id
_entity_poly.type
_entity_poly.pdbx_seq_one_letter_code
_entity_poly.pdbx_strand_id
1 'polypeptide(L)'
;NRQYFILNDFYQADLDNYQQGTVHFQLPALSAGMHSLKIKAWDVLNNSSEYTLEFTVAKNEELVLSHVLNYPNPFTTKTQFWFEHNRPGQNLQVKVQIFTVTGKVVKTIKQTINDAGNRSSEVEWDGRDEQGDKLGRGVYLYRLTVITPEGKKRERIERLVVF
;
A
#
# COMPACT_ATOMS: atom_id res chain seq x y z
N ASN A 1 16.96 -26.31 -4.09
CA ASN A 1 18.09 -25.61 -3.43
C ASN A 1 17.57 -24.80 -2.28
N ARG A 2 18.02 -25.06 -1.05
CA ARG A 2 17.72 -24.22 0.13
C ARG A 2 18.83 -23.16 0.22
N GLN A 3 18.48 -21.89 0.06
CA GLN A 3 19.39 -20.78 0.33
C GLN A 3 19.28 -20.41 1.81
N TYR A 4 20.41 -20.10 2.43
CA TYR A 4 20.49 -19.67 3.83
C TYR A 4 21.10 -18.28 3.89
N PHE A 5 20.51 -17.44 4.74
CA PHE A 5 21.01 -16.09 5.03
C PHE A 5 21.32 -16.02 6.52
N ILE A 6 22.53 -15.56 6.87
CA ILE A 6 22.90 -15.30 8.25
C ILE A 6 22.46 -13.88 8.57
N LEU A 7 21.55 -13.73 9.53
CA LEU A 7 20.87 -12.46 9.82
C LEU A 7 21.44 -11.73 11.05
N ASN A 8 22.51 -12.25 11.66
CA ASN A 8 23.07 -11.75 12.91
C ASN A 8 23.43 -10.26 12.83
N ASP A 9 24.03 -9.83 11.72
CA ASP A 9 24.43 -8.44 11.50
C ASP A 9 23.25 -7.49 11.24
N PHE A 10 22.05 -8.04 10.99
CA PHE A 10 20.81 -7.30 10.74
C PHE A 10 19.86 -7.30 11.95
N TYR A 11 20.22 -8.00 13.03
CA TYR A 11 19.44 -8.06 14.25
C TYR A 11 19.73 -6.85 15.13
N GLN A 12 18.67 -6.17 15.54
CA GLN A 12 18.74 -5.06 16.47
C GLN A 12 17.85 -5.38 17.67
N ALA A 13 18.44 -5.48 18.86
CA ALA A 13 17.70 -5.68 20.10
C ALA A 13 16.89 -4.42 20.45
N ASP A 14 15.72 -4.61 21.06
CA ASP A 14 14.90 -3.50 21.50
C ASP A 14 15.54 -2.81 22.73
N LEU A 15 15.35 -1.49 22.84
CA LEU A 15 15.77 -0.71 24.01
C LEU A 15 15.15 -1.33 25.28
N ASP A 16 16.00 -1.68 26.23
CA ASP A 16 15.67 -2.30 27.52
C ASP A 16 15.10 -3.73 27.49
N ASN A 17 15.08 -4.41 26.34
CA ASN A 17 14.64 -5.81 26.25
C ASN A 17 15.56 -6.69 25.39
N TYR A 18 16.48 -7.41 26.05
CA TYR A 18 17.42 -8.32 25.40
C TYR A 18 16.79 -9.62 24.87
N GLN A 19 15.51 -9.87 25.15
CA GLN A 19 14.78 -11.06 24.68
C GLN A 19 13.94 -10.77 23.42
N GLN A 20 13.90 -9.50 22.97
CA GLN A 20 13.14 -9.06 21.81
C GLN A 20 14.00 -8.18 20.92
N GLY A 21 13.67 -8.17 19.64
CA GLY A 21 14.37 -7.36 18.66
C GLY A 21 13.79 -7.53 17.28
N THR A 22 14.30 -6.73 16.37
CA THR A 22 13.83 -6.65 14.98
C THR A 22 14.96 -6.99 14.03
N VAL A 23 14.63 -7.74 12.97
CA VAL A 23 15.53 -7.98 11.84
C VAL A 23 14.92 -7.32 10.60
N HIS A 24 15.68 -6.44 9.97
CA HIS A 24 15.34 -5.88 8.67
C HIS A 24 16.27 -6.47 7.61
N PHE A 25 15.74 -7.38 6.78
CA PHE A 25 16.50 -8.03 5.72
C PHE A 25 15.78 -7.95 4.38
N GLN A 26 16.46 -7.37 3.39
CA GLN A 26 15.96 -7.33 2.01
C GLN A 26 16.23 -8.67 1.34
N LEU A 27 15.16 -9.44 1.10
CA LEU A 27 15.27 -10.69 0.34
C LEU A 27 15.76 -10.40 -1.10
N PRO A 28 16.58 -11.29 -1.69
CA PRO A 28 16.95 -11.19 -3.10
C PRO A 28 15.72 -11.33 -3.99
N ALA A 29 15.85 -11.00 -5.28
CA ALA A 29 14.80 -11.21 -6.25
C ALA A 29 14.38 -12.69 -6.27
N LEU A 30 13.12 -12.95 -5.89
CA LEU A 30 12.54 -14.29 -5.88
C LEU A 30 11.81 -14.55 -7.20
N SER A 31 11.88 -15.79 -7.69
CA SER A 31 11.06 -16.22 -8.82
C SER A 31 9.59 -16.17 -8.45
N ALA A 32 8.70 -16.00 -9.43
CA ALA A 32 7.28 -16.09 -9.14
C ALA A 32 6.86 -17.52 -8.73
N GLY A 33 5.82 -17.62 -7.91
CA GLY A 33 5.28 -18.88 -7.40
C GLY A 33 5.22 -18.91 -5.88
N MET A 34 4.86 -20.07 -5.33
CA MET A 34 4.79 -20.31 -3.90
C MET A 34 6.21 -20.49 -3.32
N HIS A 35 6.48 -19.81 -2.22
CA HIS A 35 7.73 -19.87 -1.47
C HIS A 35 7.45 -20.13 0.01
N SER A 36 8.46 -20.69 0.66
CA SER A 36 8.50 -20.94 2.09
C SER A 36 9.76 -20.29 2.65
N LEU A 37 9.60 -19.36 3.59
CA LEU A 37 10.69 -18.78 4.36
C LEU A 37 10.70 -19.43 5.74
N LYS A 38 11.76 -20.20 6.01
CA LYS A 38 12.01 -20.74 7.35
C LYS A 38 12.98 -19.82 8.08
N ILE A 39 12.53 -19.29 9.21
CA ILE A 39 13.31 -18.46 10.12
C ILE A 39 13.72 -19.33 11.30
N LYS A 40 15.00 -19.30 11.65
CA LYS A 40 15.55 -20.01 12.81
C LYS A 40 16.34 -19.06 13.67
N ALA A 41 16.07 -19.04 14.97
CA ALA A 41 16.76 -18.23 15.95
C ALA A 41 17.28 -19.10 17.10
N TRP A 42 18.39 -18.67 17.71
CA TRP A 42 19.00 -19.30 18.88
C TRP A 42 19.06 -18.31 20.03
N ASP A 43 18.91 -18.80 21.26
CA ASP A 43 19.25 -18.06 22.47
C ASP A 43 20.74 -18.26 22.85
N VAL A 44 21.20 -17.54 23.88
CA VAL A 44 22.59 -17.63 24.38
C VAL A 44 22.94 -18.98 25.01
N LEU A 45 21.93 -19.79 25.37
CA LEU A 45 22.07 -21.13 25.91
C LEU A 45 21.99 -22.20 24.81
N ASN A 46 22.06 -21.79 23.54
CA ASN A 46 22.03 -22.64 22.35
C ASN A 46 20.70 -23.38 22.12
N ASN A 47 19.60 -22.93 22.72
CA ASN A 47 18.27 -23.41 22.37
C ASN A 47 17.79 -22.71 21.10
N SER A 48 17.21 -23.46 20.16
CA SER A 48 16.74 -22.91 18.89
C SER A 48 15.25 -23.08 18.69
N SER A 49 14.62 -22.10 18.04
CA SER A 49 13.22 -22.18 17.58
C SER A 49 13.14 -21.90 16.08
N GLU A 50 12.16 -22.52 15.41
CA GLU A 50 11.91 -22.36 13.97
C GLU A 50 10.48 -21.86 13.73
N TYR A 51 10.32 -20.95 12.77
CA TYR A 51 9.04 -20.50 12.24
C TYR A 51 9.04 -20.60 10.72
N THR A 52 7.95 -21.05 10.12
CA THR A 52 7.82 -21.16 8.66
C THR A 52 6.70 -20.25 8.17
N LEU A 53 7.05 -19.33 7.27
CA LEU A 53 6.12 -18.45 6.57
C LEU A 53 5.96 -18.94 5.14
N GLU A 54 4.72 -19.23 4.72
CA GLU A 54 4.39 -19.51 3.34
C GLU A 54 3.84 -18.25 2.67
N PHE A 55 4.34 -17.92 1.48
CA PHE A 55 3.92 -16.74 0.73
C PHE A 55 4.04 -16.99 -0.77
N THR A 56 3.30 -16.22 -1.57
CA THR A 56 3.37 -16.32 -3.04
C THR A 56 3.99 -15.06 -3.62
N VAL A 57 5.03 -15.22 -4.43
CA VAL A 57 5.62 -14.14 -5.22
C VAL A 57 4.86 -14.08 -6.54
N ALA A 58 4.08 -13.02 -6.75
CA ALA A 58 3.38 -12.84 -8.01
C ALA A 58 4.37 -12.47 -9.13
N LYS A 59 4.18 -13.00 -10.35
CA LYS A 59 4.89 -12.46 -11.52
C LYS A 59 4.53 -10.99 -11.65
N ASN A 60 5.54 -10.17 -11.91
CA ASN A 60 5.43 -8.71 -12.00
C ASN A 60 4.65 -8.23 -13.26
N GLU A 61 3.73 -9.05 -13.79
CA GLU A 61 3.07 -8.88 -15.08
C GLU A 61 1.85 -7.95 -14.98
N GLU A 62 1.09 -8.00 -13.91
CA GLU A 62 -0.05 -7.09 -13.73
C GLU A 62 0.15 -6.16 -12.53
N LEU A 63 -0.33 -4.92 -12.67
CA LEU A 63 -0.57 -4.06 -11.52
C LEU A 63 -1.80 -4.61 -10.79
N VAL A 64 -1.70 -4.79 -9.49
CA VAL A 64 -2.81 -5.20 -8.62
C VAL A 64 -3.18 -4.01 -7.75
N LEU A 65 -4.48 -3.83 -7.55
CA LEU A 65 -5.01 -2.76 -6.72
C LEU A 65 -6.15 -3.33 -5.86
N SER A 66 -6.01 -3.27 -4.54
CA SER A 66 -6.92 -3.84 -3.53
C SER A 66 -7.21 -2.86 -2.40
N HIS A 67 -8.22 -3.19 -1.56
CA HIS A 67 -8.59 -2.41 -0.37
C HIS A 67 -8.73 -0.90 -0.63
N VAL A 68 -9.39 -0.55 -1.74
CA VAL A 68 -9.63 0.86 -2.11
C VAL A 68 -10.75 1.41 -1.26
N LEU A 69 -10.47 2.50 -0.56
CA LEU A 69 -11.45 3.22 0.23
C LEU A 69 -11.03 4.68 0.38
N ASN A 70 -11.94 5.51 0.87
CA ASN A 70 -11.59 6.81 1.38
C ASN A 70 -11.85 6.83 2.89
N TYR A 71 -10.98 7.51 3.65
CA TYR A 71 -11.12 7.64 5.10
C TYR A 71 -10.75 9.07 5.55
N PRO A 72 -11.58 9.71 6.38
CA PRO A 72 -12.91 9.27 6.81
C PRO A 72 -13.94 9.19 5.67
N ASN A 73 -14.93 8.30 5.82
CA ASN A 73 -16.11 8.24 4.95
C ASN A 73 -17.32 7.83 5.81
N PRO A 74 -18.35 8.68 5.97
CA PRO A 74 -18.48 10.04 5.43
C PRO A 74 -17.47 11.05 5.99
N PHE A 75 -17.27 12.19 5.32
CA PHE A 75 -16.38 13.27 5.78
C PHE A 75 -17.01 14.67 5.61
N THR A 76 -16.49 15.65 6.35
CA THR A 76 -16.97 17.05 6.35
C THR A 76 -15.93 18.07 5.89
N THR A 77 -14.65 17.82 6.15
CA THR A 77 -13.56 18.77 5.88
C THR A 77 -12.48 18.22 4.97
N LYS A 78 -12.07 16.96 5.19
CA LYS A 78 -11.12 16.27 4.33
C LYS A 78 -11.27 14.76 4.39
N THR A 79 -10.84 14.09 3.34
CA THR A 79 -10.68 12.64 3.26
C THR A 79 -9.36 12.32 2.60
N GLN A 80 -8.81 11.15 2.92
CA GLN A 80 -7.67 10.58 2.21
C GLN A 80 -8.15 9.39 1.37
N PHE A 81 -7.48 9.12 0.27
CA PHE A 81 -7.73 7.94 -0.58
C PHE A 81 -6.70 6.87 -0.25
N TRP A 82 -7.19 5.76 0.28
CA TRP A 82 -6.40 4.61 0.70
C TRP A 82 -6.53 3.49 -0.32
N PHE A 83 -5.43 2.80 -0.58
CA PHE A 83 -5.42 1.60 -1.41
C PHE A 83 -4.15 0.79 -1.17
N GLU A 84 -4.19 -0.47 -1.59
CA GLU A 84 -3.03 -1.36 -1.61
C GLU A 84 -2.62 -1.69 -3.04
N HIS A 85 -1.31 -1.86 -3.26
CA HIS A 85 -0.72 -2.19 -4.56
C HIS A 85 0.52 -3.10 -4.44
N ASN A 86 0.82 -3.82 -5.51
CA ASN A 86 1.96 -4.74 -5.58
C ASN A 86 3.25 -4.08 -6.13
N ARG A 87 3.42 -2.77 -5.92
CA ARG A 87 4.52 -1.96 -6.48
C ARG A 87 5.24 -1.09 -5.43
N PRO A 88 5.68 -1.64 -4.29
CA PRO A 88 6.44 -0.87 -3.30
C PRO A 88 7.74 -0.33 -3.90
N GLY A 89 8.16 0.86 -3.48
CA GLY A 89 9.40 1.51 -3.90
C GLY A 89 9.43 2.01 -5.35
N GLN A 90 8.29 2.01 -6.05
CA GLN A 90 8.17 2.51 -7.41
C GLN A 90 7.39 3.83 -7.44
N ASN A 91 7.77 4.73 -8.36
CA ASN A 91 6.98 5.92 -8.62
C ASN A 91 5.67 5.54 -9.31
N LEU A 92 4.54 5.76 -8.65
CA LEU A 92 3.22 5.49 -9.20
C LEU A 92 2.49 6.80 -9.47
N GLN A 93 1.99 6.98 -10.69
CA GLN A 93 1.11 8.09 -11.02
C GLN A 93 -0.30 7.73 -10.59
N VAL A 94 -0.80 8.44 -9.58
CA VAL A 94 -2.15 8.29 -9.04
C VAL A 94 -3.02 9.43 -9.56
N LYS A 95 -4.19 9.08 -10.07
CA LYS A 95 -5.23 10.02 -10.45
C LYS A 95 -6.52 9.67 -9.74
N VAL A 96 -7.08 10.62 -9.00
CA VAL A 96 -8.42 10.51 -8.42
C VAL A 96 -9.34 11.47 -9.14
N GLN A 97 -10.40 10.94 -9.75
CA GLN A 97 -11.46 11.76 -10.34
C GLN A 97 -12.72 11.59 -9.51
N ILE A 98 -13.23 12.68 -8.96
CA ILE A 98 -14.50 12.72 -8.23
C ILE A 98 -15.59 13.21 -9.20
N PHE A 99 -16.74 12.55 -9.18
CA PHE A 99 -17.88 12.88 -10.04
C PHE A 99 -19.22 12.67 -9.33
N THR A 100 -20.23 13.42 -9.77
CA THR A 100 -21.62 13.25 -9.33
C THR A 100 -22.17 11.89 -9.80
N VAL A 101 -23.29 11.45 -9.22
CA VAL A 101 -24.01 10.24 -9.69
C VAL A 101 -24.48 10.34 -11.15
N THR A 102 -24.59 11.55 -11.69
CA THR A 102 -24.90 11.81 -13.11
C THR A 102 -23.67 11.80 -14.02
N GLY A 103 -22.47 11.58 -13.47
CA GLY A 103 -21.21 11.48 -14.22
C GLY A 103 -20.48 12.79 -14.45
N LYS A 104 -20.95 13.92 -13.90
CA LYS A 104 -20.25 15.21 -14.00
C LYS A 104 -19.00 15.17 -13.12
N VAL A 105 -17.81 15.36 -13.72
CA VAL A 105 -16.56 15.50 -12.97
C VAL A 105 -16.57 16.80 -12.17
N VAL A 106 -16.27 16.71 -10.88
CA VAL A 106 -16.21 17.86 -9.97
C VAL A 106 -14.79 18.18 -9.53
N LYS A 107 -13.90 17.17 -9.48
CA LYS A 107 -12.50 17.35 -9.11
C LYS A 107 -11.62 16.27 -9.72
N THR A 108 -10.42 16.65 -10.15
CA THR A 108 -9.35 15.74 -10.56
C THR A 108 -8.09 16.04 -9.77
N ILE A 109 -7.59 15.04 -9.04
CA ILE A 109 -6.34 15.10 -8.30
C ILE A 109 -5.34 14.21 -9.03
N LYS A 110 -4.12 14.70 -9.23
CA LYS A 110 -3.02 13.95 -9.83
C LYS A 110 -1.80 14.10 -8.95
N GLN A 111 -1.20 12.99 -8.58
CA GLN A 111 -0.02 12.95 -7.72
C GLN A 111 0.85 11.76 -8.11
N THR A 112 2.17 11.92 -7.97
CA THR A 112 3.10 10.80 -8.02
C THR A 112 3.43 10.42 -6.59
N ILE A 113 3.23 9.16 -6.24
CA ILE A 113 3.54 8.59 -4.91
C ILE A 113 4.72 7.63 -5.04
N ASN A 114 5.45 7.43 -3.94
CA ASN A 114 6.47 6.37 -3.84
C ASN A 114 6.44 5.81 -2.41
N ASP A 115 5.49 4.92 -2.17
CA ASP A 115 5.35 4.24 -0.89
C ASP A 115 6.43 3.16 -0.73
N ALA A 116 7.11 3.15 0.43
CA ALA A 116 8.04 2.09 0.79
C ALA A 116 7.33 0.73 0.98
N GLY A 117 6.05 0.77 1.36
CA GLY A 117 5.20 -0.39 1.56
C GLY A 117 4.19 -0.62 0.43
N ASN A 118 3.27 -1.55 0.66
CA ASN A 118 2.20 -1.89 -0.28
C ASN A 118 0.91 -1.07 -0.07
N ARG A 119 0.82 -0.25 0.97
CA ARG A 119 -0.36 0.53 1.33
C ARG A 119 -0.07 2.01 1.17
N SER A 120 -0.92 2.71 0.43
CA SER A 120 -0.81 4.14 0.16
C SER A 120 -1.96 4.91 0.81
N SER A 121 -1.66 6.10 1.32
CA SER A 121 -2.63 7.07 1.84
C SER A 121 -2.22 8.52 1.57
N GLU A 122 -1.33 8.76 0.61
CA GLU A 122 -0.73 10.09 0.38
C GLU A 122 -1.65 11.07 -0.34
N VAL A 123 -2.72 10.58 -0.99
CA VAL A 123 -3.62 11.42 -1.78
C VAL A 123 -4.75 11.92 -0.88
N GLU A 124 -4.75 13.21 -0.61
CA GLU A 124 -5.78 13.88 0.20
C GLU A 124 -6.71 14.74 -0.65
N TRP A 125 -7.91 14.99 -0.11
CA TRP A 125 -8.86 15.94 -0.69
C TRP A 125 -9.65 16.66 0.40
N ASP A 126 -9.88 17.95 0.19
CA ASP A 126 -10.55 18.88 1.10
C ASP A 126 -12.05 19.08 0.82
N GLY A 127 -12.63 18.25 -0.07
CA GLY A 127 -14.05 18.34 -0.43
C GLY A 127 -14.42 19.51 -1.35
N ARG A 128 -13.44 20.19 -1.95
CA ARG A 128 -13.67 21.29 -2.89
C ARG A 128 -13.62 20.86 -4.35
N ASP A 129 -14.40 21.51 -5.19
CA ASP A 129 -14.36 21.31 -6.63
C ASP A 129 -13.13 21.98 -7.30
N GLU A 130 -13.12 22.03 -8.64
CA GLU A 130 -12.05 22.68 -9.41
C GLU A 130 -12.01 24.20 -9.26
N GLN A 131 -13.14 24.83 -8.92
CA GLN A 131 -13.23 26.27 -8.68
C GLN A 131 -12.83 26.65 -7.24
N GLY A 132 -12.68 25.64 -6.36
CA GLY A 132 -12.39 25.84 -4.95
C GLY A 132 -13.66 25.98 -4.10
N ASP A 133 -14.84 25.76 -4.67
CA ASP A 133 -16.09 25.81 -3.95
C ASP A 133 -16.32 24.50 -3.20
N LYS A 134 -16.92 24.58 -2.01
CA LYS A 134 -17.27 23.39 -1.23
C LYS A 134 -18.38 22.65 -1.95
N LEU A 135 -18.24 21.32 -2.07
CA LEU A 135 -19.32 20.50 -2.57
C LEU A 135 -20.50 20.47 -1.60
N GLY A 136 -21.70 20.36 -2.19
CA GLY A 136 -22.91 20.10 -1.43
C GLY A 136 -22.88 18.74 -0.74
N ARG A 137 -23.66 18.62 0.34
CA ARG A 137 -23.87 17.34 1.01
C ARG A 137 -24.47 16.33 0.05
N GLY A 138 -23.96 15.10 0.08
CA GLY A 138 -24.52 14.05 -0.74
C GLY A 138 -23.54 12.92 -1.06
N VAL A 139 -24.02 12.05 -1.94
CA VAL A 139 -23.29 10.90 -2.43
C VAL A 139 -22.59 11.25 -3.74
N TYR A 140 -21.31 10.92 -3.80
CA TYR A 140 -20.47 11.05 -4.97
C TYR A 140 -19.77 9.72 -5.26
N LEU A 141 -19.21 9.63 -6.44
CA LEU A 141 -18.36 8.51 -6.85
C LEU A 141 -16.96 9.06 -7.11
N TYR A 142 -15.95 8.24 -6.87
CA TYR A 142 -14.60 8.53 -7.33
C TYR A 142 -14.02 7.37 -8.11
N ARG A 143 -13.18 7.70 -9.09
CA ARG A 143 -12.35 6.75 -9.81
C ARG A 143 -10.91 6.96 -9.39
N LEU A 144 -10.33 5.97 -8.73
CA LEU A 144 -8.92 5.88 -8.45
C LEU A 144 -8.24 5.16 -9.62
N THR A 145 -7.27 5.80 -10.24
CA THR A 145 -6.44 5.22 -11.30
C THR A 145 -4.99 5.25 -10.86
N VAL A 146 -4.29 4.13 -11.01
CA VAL A 146 -2.86 4.01 -10.72
C VAL A 146 -2.15 3.54 -11.98
N ILE A 147 -1.05 4.21 -12.33
CA ILE A 147 -0.23 3.94 -13.50
C ILE A 147 1.23 3.75 -13.06
N THR A 148 1.84 2.63 -13.41
CA THR A 148 3.26 2.35 -13.14
C THR A 148 4.17 3.04 -14.17
N PRO A 149 5.49 3.16 -13.92
CA PRO A 149 6.44 3.71 -14.89
C PRO A 149 6.46 2.96 -16.23
N GLU A 150 6.17 1.66 -16.22
CA GLU A 150 6.08 0.82 -17.41
C GLU A 150 4.75 0.99 -18.17
N GLY A 151 3.88 1.91 -17.73
CA GLY A 151 2.59 2.19 -18.35
C GLY A 151 1.47 1.22 -17.97
N LYS A 152 1.68 0.32 -17.00
CA LYS A 152 0.62 -0.58 -16.53
C LYS A 152 -0.41 0.22 -15.74
N LYS A 153 -1.68 0.09 -16.11
CA LYS A 153 -2.79 0.84 -15.52
C LYS A 153 -3.78 -0.09 -14.81
N ARG A 154 -4.27 0.34 -13.65
CA ARG A 154 -5.46 -0.21 -12.99
C ARG A 154 -6.35 0.91 -12.47
N GLU A 155 -7.65 0.62 -12.42
CA GLU A 155 -8.65 1.54 -11.89
C GLU A 155 -9.66 0.82 -11.00
N ARG A 156 -10.19 1.58 -10.03
CA ARG A 156 -11.32 1.21 -9.18
C ARG A 156 -12.26 2.40 -9.03
N ILE A 157 -13.54 2.10 -8.90
CA ILE A 157 -14.58 3.09 -8.66
C ILE A 157 -15.21 2.74 -7.32
N GLU A 158 -15.30 3.74 -6.45
CA GLU A 158 -15.86 3.60 -5.12
C GLU A 158 -16.78 4.78 -4.80
N ARG A 159 -17.61 4.62 -3.77
CA ARG A 159 -18.56 5.62 -3.31
C ARG A 159 -18.00 6.42 -2.14
N LEU A 160 -18.14 7.74 -2.20
CA LEU A 160 -17.81 8.65 -1.10
C LEU A 160 -19.04 9.49 -0.70
N VAL A 161 -19.11 9.87 0.56
CA VAL A 161 -20.22 10.66 1.12
C VAL A 161 -19.67 11.93 1.77
N VAL A 162 -20.21 13.07 1.35
CA VAL A 162 -19.90 14.40 1.90
C VAL A 162 -21.02 14.83 2.84
N PHE A 163 -20.67 15.25 4.06
CA PHE A 163 -21.56 15.81 5.08
C PHE A 163 -21.28 17.29 5.38
#